data_AF-A0A813E605-F1
#
_entry.id   AF-A0A813E605-F1
#
_cell.length_a   1.000
_cell.length_b   1.000
_cell.length_c   1.000
_cell.angle_alpha   90.00
_cell.angle_beta   90.00
_cell.angle_gamma   90.00
#
_symmetry.space_group_name_H-M   'P 1'
#
loop_
_entity.id
_entity.type
_entity.pdbx_description
1 polymer ?
#
loop_
_entity_poly.entity_id
_entity_poly.type
_entity_poly.pdbx_seq_one_letter_code
_entity_poly.pdbx_strand_id
1 'polypeptide(L)'
;VTALQAVRLNGLEISAITCNAMLSACRGGKQWTKALDQLRMRLSVEDLPAPDVISYSAAAAACGSSGRWDQATALLFAMTQQAVLPNVITFSTVVTACGKGLQWQVALEILWYAWRYAKGAEDQPNVVTVSAAVSACEKCLQWQASVALLGEARLRAVEPNLVTRNAALSACSAAARWAMSLDLLFAAAKQREGQ
;
A
#
# COMPACT_ATOMS: atom_id res chain seq x y z
N VAL A 1 17.03 -18.04 -18.76
CA VAL A 1 15.78 -18.75 -19.08
C VAL A 1 14.72 -18.29 -18.11
N THR A 2 13.70 -17.57 -18.56
CA THR A 2 12.64 -17.08 -17.66
C THR A 2 11.85 -18.28 -17.14
N ALA A 3 11.39 -18.25 -15.88
CA ALA A 3 10.64 -19.37 -15.28
C ALA A 3 9.42 -19.79 -16.14
N LEU A 4 8.85 -18.86 -16.90
CA LEU A 4 7.78 -19.11 -17.86
C LEU A 4 8.23 -19.93 -19.09
N GLN A 5 9.46 -19.75 -19.59
CA GLN A 5 10.02 -20.60 -20.64
C GLN A 5 10.26 -22.02 -20.13
N ALA A 6 10.72 -22.19 -18.88
CA ALA A 6 10.89 -23.50 -18.27
C ALA A 6 9.55 -24.21 -18.01
N VAL A 7 8.50 -23.49 -17.59
CA VAL A 7 7.15 -24.05 -17.43
C VAL A 7 6.53 -24.42 -18.77
N ARG A 8 6.74 -23.61 -19.82
CA ARG A 8 6.29 -23.91 -21.19
C ARG A 8 6.99 -25.14 -21.78
N LEU A 9 8.24 -25.41 -21.38
CA LEU A 9 8.98 -26.61 -21.77
C LEU A 9 8.54 -27.87 -21.03
N ASN A 10 7.88 -27.75 -19.86
CA ASN A 10 7.45 -28.88 -19.03
C ASN A 10 5.98 -29.31 -19.27
N GLY A 11 5.31 -28.76 -20.29
CA GLY A 11 3.93 -29.17 -20.64
C GLY A 11 2.86 -28.88 -19.58
N LEU A 12 3.19 -28.07 -18.56
CA LEU A 12 2.24 -27.63 -17.54
C LEU A 12 1.47 -26.43 -18.09
N GLU A 13 0.15 -26.54 -18.18
CA GLU A 13 -0.73 -25.40 -18.48
C GLU A 13 -0.41 -24.25 -17.53
N ILE A 14 -0.08 -23.08 -18.10
CA ILE A 14 0.25 -21.89 -17.32
C ILE A 14 -1.06 -21.33 -16.75
N SER A 15 -1.46 -21.85 -15.61
CA SER A 15 -2.64 -21.38 -14.88
C SER A 15 -2.39 -20.02 -14.21
N ALA A 16 -3.47 -19.29 -13.92
CA ALA A 16 -3.38 -18.04 -13.16
C ALA A 16 -2.69 -18.24 -11.78
N ILE A 17 -2.85 -19.42 -11.17
CA ILE A 17 -2.24 -19.78 -9.89
C ILE A 17 -0.71 -19.84 -10.03
N THR A 18 -0.21 -20.47 -11.09
CA THR A 18 1.24 -20.59 -11.36
C THR A 18 1.88 -19.21 -11.60
N CYS A 19 1.20 -18.33 -12.34
CA CYS A 19 1.65 -16.96 -12.54
C CYS A 19 1.64 -16.13 -11.24
N ASN A 20 0.58 -16.25 -10.44
CA ASN A 20 0.47 -15.53 -9.16
C ASN A 20 1.54 -16.02 -8.15
N ALA A 21 1.86 -17.31 -8.16
CA ALA A 21 2.97 -17.86 -7.37
C ALA A 21 4.33 -17.30 -7.80
N MET A 22 4.60 -17.16 -9.11
CA MET A 22 5.84 -16.53 -9.59
C MET A 22 5.92 -15.05 -9.19
N LEU A 23 4.82 -14.31 -9.27
CA LEU A 23 4.76 -12.91 -8.83
C LEU A 23 4.98 -12.78 -7.31
N SER A 24 4.42 -13.69 -6.53
CA SER A 24 4.67 -13.77 -5.09
C SER A 24 6.14 -14.08 -4.77
N ALA A 25 6.78 -14.98 -5.52
CA ALA A 25 8.22 -15.23 -5.38
C ALA A 25 9.07 -14.00 -5.74
N CYS A 26 8.66 -13.21 -6.73
CA CYS A 26 9.31 -11.95 -7.10
C CYS A 26 9.23 -10.89 -5.97
N ARG A 27 8.16 -10.93 -5.15
CA ARG A 27 8.03 -10.08 -3.95
C ARG A 27 9.17 -10.35 -2.95
N GLY A 28 9.43 -11.62 -2.64
CA GLY A 28 10.49 -12.01 -1.70
C GLY A 28 11.90 -11.67 -2.19
N GLY A 29 12.13 -11.77 -3.51
CA GLY A 29 13.43 -11.48 -4.12
C GLY A 29 13.73 -10.01 -4.44
N LYS A 30 12.80 -9.07 -4.18
CA LYS A 30 12.88 -7.67 -4.64
C LYS A 30 13.14 -7.53 -6.16
N GLN A 31 12.66 -8.50 -6.95
CA GLN A 31 12.86 -8.54 -8.40
C GLN A 31 11.68 -7.86 -9.11
N TRP A 32 11.53 -6.56 -8.89
CA TRP A 32 10.41 -5.78 -9.42
C TRP A 32 10.38 -5.74 -10.96
N THR A 33 11.54 -5.74 -11.62
CA THR A 33 11.64 -5.77 -13.09
C THR A 33 11.01 -7.03 -13.66
N LYS A 34 11.36 -8.19 -13.12
CA LYS A 34 10.79 -9.47 -13.55
C LYS A 34 9.29 -9.55 -13.27
N ALA A 35 8.83 -8.99 -12.14
CA ALA A 35 7.40 -8.94 -11.84
C ALA A 35 6.63 -8.11 -12.89
N LEU A 36 7.16 -6.95 -13.29
CA LEU A 36 6.56 -6.11 -14.33
C LEU A 36 6.63 -6.77 -15.71
N ASP A 37 7.75 -7.38 -16.06
CA ASP A 37 7.91 -8.08 -17.34
C ASP A 37 6.93 -9.24 -17.45
N GLN A 38 6.70 -10.01 -16.38
CA GLN A 38 5.67 -11.04 -16.36
C GLN A 38 4.26 -10.48 -16.54
N LEU A 39 3.95 -9.35 -15.91
CA LEU A 39 2.64 -8.72 -16.03
C LEU A 39 2.40 -8.19 -17.45
N ARG A 40 3.41 -7.57 -18.06
CA ARG A 40 3.39 -7.11 -19.46
C ARG A 40 3.24 -8.26 -20.45
N MET A 41 3.95 -9.37 -20.20
CA MET A 41 3.82 -10.58 -21.02
C MET A 41 2.40 -11.15 -20.97
N ARG A 42 1.76 -11.19 -19.78
CA ARG A 42 0.37 -11.64 -19.64
C ARG A 42 -0.65 -10.70 -20.28
N LEU A 43 -0.32 -9.43 -20.48
CA LEU A 43 -1.17 -8.47 -21.20
C LEU A 43 -0.99 -8.54 -22.72
N SER A 44 0.14 -9.07 -23.20
CA SER A 44 0.50 -9.07 -24.64
C SER A 44 0.19 -10.40 -25.34
N VAL A 45 -0.02 -11.48 -24.59
CA VAL A 45 -0.22 -12.84 -25.11
C VAL A 45 -1.63 -13.29 -24.76
N GLU A 46 -2.47 -13.48 -25.76
CA GLU A 46 -3.88 -13.88 -25.58
C GLU A 46 -4.05 -15.27 -24.94
N ASP A 47 -3.10 -16.19 -25.16
CA ASP A 47 -3.12 -17.53 -24.57
C ASP A 47 -2.84 -17.55 -23.06
N LEU A 48 -2.36 -16.43 -22.48
CA LEU A 48 -2.07 -16.34 -21.06
C LEU A 48 -3.28 -15.78 -20.30
N PRO A 49 -3.58 -16.29 -19.10
CA PRO A 49 -4.68 -15.78 -18.31
C PRO A 49 -4.46 -14.31 -17.97
N ALA A 50 -5.50 -13.49 -18.17
CA ALA A 50 -5.46 -12.06 -17.90
C ALA A 50 -5.00 -11.77 -16.44
N PRO A 51 -4.26 -10.69 -16.19
CA PRO A 51 -3.85 -10.33 -14.84
C PRO A 51 -5.05 -9.91 -13.98
N ASP A 52 -5.14 -10.47 -12.79
CA ASP A 52 -6.18 -10.19 -11.80
C ASP A 52 -5.66 -9.28 -10.67
N VAL A 53 -6.54 -8.95 -9.71
CA VAL A 53 -6.20 -8.12 -8.53
C VAL A 53 -4.99 -8.68 -7.78
N ILE A 54 -4.86 -10.01 -7.70
CA ILE A 54 -3.74 -10.68 -7.03
C ILE A 54 -2.43 -10.42 -7.79
N SER A 55 -2.45 -10.54 -9.12
CA SER A 55 -1.30 -10.28 -9.99
C SER A 55 -0.76 -8.85 -9.80
N TYR A 56 -1.65 -7.86 -9.86
CA TYR A 56 -1.27 -6.45 -9.72
C TYR A 56 -0.80 -6.11 -8.30
N SER A 57 -1.50 -6.58 -7.26
CA SER A 57 -1.09 -6.34 -5.87
C SER A 57 0.25 -7.00 -5.54
N ALA A 58 0.55 -8.19 -6.10
CA ALA A 58 1.84 -8.84 -5.96
C ALA A 58 2.97 -8.03 -6.64
N ALA A 59 2.74 -7.55 -7.88
CA ALA A 59 3.72 -6.73 -8.59
C ALA A 59 3.94 -5.36 -7.92
N ALA A 60 2.87 -4.70 -7.45
CA ALA A 60 2.97 -3.45 -6.69
C ALA A 60 3.77 -3.65 -5.39
N ALA A 61 3.58 -4.78 -4.69
CA ALA A 61 4.34 -5.12 -3.50
C ALA A 61 5.82 -5.38 -3.79
N ALA A 62 6.14 -6.04 -4.91
CA ALA A 62 7.52 -6.24 -5.35
C ALA A 62 8.20 -4.89 -5.69
N CYS A 63 7.48 -3.98 -6.36
CA CYS A 63 7.94 -2.61 -6.63
C CYS A 63 8.19 -1.84 -5.33
N GLY A 64 7.23 -1.84 -4.40
CA GLY A 64 7.35 -1.16 -3.11
C GLY A 64 8.46 -1.71 -2.22
N SER A 65 8.72 -3.02 -2.25
CA SER A 65 9.84 -3.63 -1.52
C SER A 65 11.20 -3.29 -2.12
N SER A 66 11.22 -2.83 -3.37
CA SER A 66 12.40 -2.39 -4.11
C SER A 66 12.57 -0.86 -4.11
N GLY A 67 11.74 -0.13 -3.35
CA GLY A 67 11.78 1.34 -3.29
C GLY A 67 11.17 2.04 -4.52
N ARG A 68 10.56 1.30 -5.45
CA ARG A 68 9.93 1.82 -6.67
C ARG A 68 8.48 2.19 -6.45
N TRP A 69 8.26 3.27 -5.69
CA TRP A 69 6.93 3.82 -5.42
C TRP A 69 6.23 4.31 -6.70
N ASP A 70 6.99 4.84 -7.65
CA ASP A 70 6.54 5.31 -8.96
C ASP A 70 5.91 4.16 -9.78
N GLN A 71 6.54 2.99 -9.79
CA GLN A 71 6.00 1.82 -10.48
C GLN A 71 4.79 1.23 -9.75
N ALA A 72 4.81 1.21 -8.41
CA ALA A 72 3.68 0.72 -7.62
C ALA A 72 2.42 1.58 -7.85
N THR A 73 2.57 2.90 -7.94
CA THR A 73 1.47 3.81 -8.25
C THR A 73 1.00 3.69 -9.69
N ALA A 74 1.91 3.57 -10.66
CA ALA A 74 1.56 3.32 -12.06
C ALA A 74 0.74 2.03 -12.23
N LEU A 75 1.06 0.97 -11.48
CA LEU A 75 0.30 -0.28 -11.50
C LEU A 75 -1.13 -0.11 -10.99
N LEU A 76 -1.35 0.73 -9.96
CA LEU A 76 -2.70 1.03 -9.47
C LEU A 76 -3.57 1.71 -10.55
N PHE A 77 -2.99 2.64 -11.31
CA PHE A 77 -3.68 3.29 -12.43
C PHE A 77 -3.86 2.34 -13.63
N ALA A 78 -2.92 1.44 -13.88
CA ALA A 78 -3.06 0.43 -14.92
C ALA A 78 -4.21 -0.54 -14.63
N MET A 79 -4.43 -0.92 -13.36
CA MET A 79 -5.57 -1.73 -12.95
C MET A 79 -6.90 -1.11 -13.35
N THR A 80 -7.08 0.19 -13.07
CA THR A 80 -8.33 0.88 -13.37
C THR A 80 -8.57 1.01 -14.87
N GLN A 81 -7.52 1.22 -15.67
CA GLN A 81 -7.61 1.22 -17.14
C GLN A 81 -7.99 -0.15 -17.72
N GLN A 82 -7.56 -1.24 -17.08
CA GLN A 82 -7.88 -2.62 -17.47
C GLN A 82 -9.19 -3.13 -16.84
N ALA A 83 -10.02 -2.23 -16.29
CA ALA A 83 -11.26 -2.54 -15.59
C ALA A 83 -11.12 -3.52 -14.41
N VAL A 84 -9.90 -3.67 -13.87
CA VAL A 84 -9.62 -4.46 -12.66
C VAL A 84 -9.77 -3.57 -11.44
N LEU A 85 -10.73 -3.88 -10.56
CA LEU A 85 -11.02 -3.05 -9.40
C LEU A 85 -9.95 -3.25 -8.30
N PRO A 86 -9.25 -2.19 -7.88
CA PRO A 86 -8.34 -2.28 -6.73
C PRO A 86 -9.12 -2.56 -5.45
N ASN A 87 -8.55 -3.43 -4.60
CA ASN A 87 -9.07 -3.71 -3.27
C ASN A 87 -8.23 -3.03 -2.17
N VAL A 88 -8.66 -3.15 -0.91
CA VAL A 88 -7.95 -2.60 0.26
C VAL A 88 -6.48 -3.03 0.33
N ILE A 89 -6.17 -4.26 -0.07
CA ILE A 89 -4.81 -4.81 -0.07
C ILE A 89 -3.93 -4.05 -1.08
N THR A 90 -4.48 -3.79 -2.28
CA THR A 90 -3.77 -3.06 -3.33
C THR A 90 -3.47 -1.63 -2.88
N PHE A 91 -4.46 -0.91 -2.34
CA PHE A 91 -4.25 0.43 -1.80
C PHE A 91 -3.23 0.44 -0.66
N SER A 92 -3.35 -0.47 0.31
CA SER A 92 -2.40 -0.59 1.43
C SER A 92 -0.97 -0.81 0.95
N THR A 93 -0.80 -1.67 -0.05
CA THR A 93 0.50 -1.98 -0.67
C THR A 93 1.12 -0.73 -1.31
N VAL A 94 0.34 0.01 -2.09
CA VAL A 94 0.81 1.19 -2.81
C VAL A 94 1.09 2.35 -1.86
N VAL A 95 0.23 2.60 -0.87
CA VAL A 95 0.47 3.62 0.18
C VAL A 95 1.72 3.29 0.98
N THR A 96 1.93 2.01 1.34
CA THR A 96 3.17 1.56 2.00
C THR A 96 4.40 1.78 1.12
N ALA A 97 4.30 1.52 -0.19
CA ALA A 97 5.38 1.79 -1.14
C ALA A 97 5.71 3.30 -1.18
N CYS A 98 4.70 4.16 -1.26
CA CYS A 98 4.86 5.62 -1.23
C CYS A 98 5.50 6.10 0.08
N GLY A 99 5.07 5.56 1.22
CA GLY A 99 5.65 5.89 2.52
C GLY A 99 7.10 5.45 2.68
N LYS A 100 7.50 4.32 2.07
CA LYS A 100 8.92 3.93 1.97
C LYS A 100 9.71 4.83 1.04
N GLY A 101 9.08 5.35 -0.02
CA GLY A 101 9.66 6.30 -0.97
C GLY A 101 9.65 7.76 -0.51
N LEU A 102 9.25 8.05 0.73
CA LEU A 102 9.10 9.40 1.28
C LEU A 102 8.17 10.31 0.47
N GLN A 103 7.22 9.73 -0.27
CA GLN A 103 6.23 10.47 -1.06
C GLN A 103 4.94 10.63 -0.27
N TRP A 104 4.97 11.47 0.76
CA TRP A 104 3.83 11.67 1.65
C TRP A 104 2.60 12.26 0.92
N GLN A 105 2.78 13.19 -0.04
CA GLN A 105 1.66 13.74 -0.79
C GLN A 105 0.94 12.64 -1.58
N VAL A 106 1.69 11.82 -2.33
CA VAL A 106 1.14 10.74 -3.15
C VAL A 106 0.46 9.67 -2.26
N ALA A 107 1.06 9.35 -1.11
CA ALA A 107 0.47 8.44 -0.14
C ALA A 107 -0.90 8.94 0.36
N LEU A 108 -1.03 10.24 0.64
CA LEU A 108 -2.30 10.84 1.06
C LEU A 108 -3.33 10.85 -0.05
N GLU A 109 -2.96 11.30 -1.26
CA GLU A 109 -3.86 11.32 -2.41
C GLU A 109 -4.47 9.93 -2.67
N ILE A 110 -3.64 8.89 -2.63
CA ILE A 110 -4.10 7.50 -2.83
C ILE A 110 -4.99 7.03 -1.68
N LEU A 111 -4.69 7.43 -0.44
CA LEU A 111 -5.52 7.10 0.71
C LEU A 111 -6.89 7.79 0.64
N TRP A 112 -6.95 9.07 0.26
CA TRP A 112 -8.20 9.80 0.03
C TRP A 112 -9.00 9.19 -1.11
N TYR A 113 -8.33 8.84 -2.20
CA TYR A 113 -8.96 8.13 -3.31
C TYR A 113 -9.54 6.79 -2.86
N ALA A 114 -8.82 6.01 -2.05
CA ALA A 114 -9.30 4.74 -1.51
C ALA A 114 -10.53 4.92 -0.61
N TRP A 115 -10.57 5.95 0.23
CA TRP A 115 -11.75 6.28 1.05
C TRP A 115 -12.96 6.67 0.21
N ARG A 116 -12.77 7.43 -0.86
CA ARG A 116 -13.85 7.84 -1.77
C ARG A 116 -14.36 6.68 -2.63
N TYR A 117 -13.48 5.73 -2.95
CA TYR A 117 -13.79 4.60 -3.80
C TYR A 117 -14.46 3.43 -3.04
N ALA A 118 -14.24 3.33 -1.73
CA ALA A 118 -14.82 2.28 -0.89
C ALA A 118 -16.36 2.32 -0.89
N LYS A 119 -17.00 1.26 -1.38
CA LYS A 119 -18.47 1.13 -1.41
C LYS A 119 -19.05 0.47 -0.15
N GLY A 120 -18.22 -0.20 0.63
CA GLY A 120 -18.59 -0.87 1.88
C GLY A 120 -17.47 -0.80 2.91
N ALA A 121 -17.77 -1.21 4.15
CA ALA A 121 -16.81 -1.19 5.25
C ALA A 121 -15.57 -2.08 4.99
N GLU A 122 -15.74 -3.18 4.25
CA GLU A 122 -14.66 -4.11 3.90
C GLU A 122 -13.64 -3.51 2.91
N ASP A 123 -14.08 -2.58 2.08
CA ASP A 123 -13.23 -1.89 1.09
C ASP A 123 -12.54 -0.64 1.66
N GLN A 124 -12.88 -0.25 2.89
CA GLN A 124 -12.29 0.95 3.49
C GLN A 124 -10.82 0.72 3.85
N PRO A 125 -9.97 1.75 3.69
CA PRO A 125 -8.63 1.78 4.25
C PRO A 125 -8.61 1.38 5.72
N ASN A 126 -7.89 0.29 6.00
CA ASN A 126 -7.69 -0.19 7.37
C ASN A 126 -6.53 0.53 8.07
N VAL A 127 -6.29 0.16 9.33
CA VAL A 127 -5.21 0.73 10.15
C VAL A 127 -3.83 0.63 9.49
N VAL A 128 -3.58 -0.40 8.67
CA VAL A 128 -2.28 -0.59 8.00
C VAL A 128 -2.07 0.51 6.95
N THR A 129 -3.08 0.80 6.13
CA THR A 129 -3.01 1.84 5.11
C THR A 129 -2.85 3.23 5.74
N VAL A 130 -3.62 3.52 6.79
CA VAL A 130 -3.50 4.79 7.53
C VAL A 130 -2.14 4.90 8.21
N SER A 131 -1.66 3.84 8.86
CA SER A 131 -0.35 3.80 9.53
C SER A 131 0.80 4.08 8.56
N ALA A 132 0.74 3.51 7.36
CA ALA A 132 1.72 3.75 6.31
C ALA A 132 1.75 5.22 5.86
N ALA A 133 0.58 5.85 5.68
CA ALA A 133 0.49 7.25 5.30
C ALA A 133 0.94 8.20 6.43
N VAL A 134 0.57 7.92 7.69
CA VAL A 134 1.04 8.66 8.86
C VAL A 134 2.57 8.56 9.01
N SER A 135 3.12 7.35 8.87
CA SER A 135 4.58 7.13 8.91
C SER A 135 5.30 7.85 7.76
N ALA A 136 4.65 7.99 6.59
CA ALA A 136 5.19 8.80 5.50
C ALA A 136 5.25 10.29 5.87
N CYS A 137 4.18 10.81 6.49
CA CYS A 137 4.11 12.20 6.96
C CYS A 137 5.14 12.48 8.05
N GLU A 138 5.31 11.56 9.01
CA GLU A 138 6.34 11.63 10.06
C GLU A 138 7.73 11.80 9.46
N LYS A 139 8.13 10.90 8.56
CA LYS A 139 9.47 10.91 7.96
C LYS A 139 9.74 12.16 7.11
N CYS A 140 8.69 12.83 6.65
CA CYS A 140 8.78 14.07 5.89
C CYS A 140 8.54 15.33 6.74
N LEU A 141 8.49 15.17 8.08
CA LEU A 141 8.24 16.25 9.06
C LEU A 141 6.92 16.99 8.84
N GLN A 142 5.93 16.34 8.23
CA GLN A 142 4.61 16.90 7.95
C GLN A 142 3.63 16.59 9.09
N TRP A 143 3.87 17.22 10.24
CA TRP A 143 3.06 16.98 11.44
C TRP A 143 1.59 17.39 11.24
N GLN A 144 1.31 18.46 10.49
CA GLN A 144 -0.07 18.91 10.24
C GLN A 144 -0.87 17.83 9.54
N ALA A 145 -0.31 17.28 8.45
CA ALA A 145 -0.93 16.21 7.68
C ALA A 145 -1.07 14.94 8.52
N SER A 146 -0.05 14.60 9.31
CA SER A 146 -0.06 13.46 10.21
C SER A 146 -1.18 13.53 11.27
N VAL A 147 -1.37 14.69 11.91
CA VAL A 147 -2.40 14.89 12.94
C VAL A 147 -3.79 14.96 12.32
N ALA A 148 -3.94 15.68 11.21
CA ALA A 148 -5.20 15.73 10.47
C ALA A 148 -5.65 14.33 10.05
N LEU A 149 -4.71 13.51 9.56
CA LEU A 149 -4.99 12.15 9.14
C LEU A 149 -5.42 11.24 10.31
N LEU A 150 -4.82 11.40 11.49
CA LEU A 150 -5.26 10.70 12.70
C LEU A 150 -6.68 11.10 13.12
N GLY A 151 -7.02 12.38 13.03
CA GLY A 151 -8.37 12.87 13.29
C GLY A 151 -9.39 12.26 12.34
N GLU A 152 -9.07 12.26 11.05
CA GLU A 152 -9.93 11.69 10.02
C GLU A 152 -10.12 10.17 10.18
N ALA A 153 -9.04 9.44 10.48
CA ALA A 153 -9.11 8.00 10.72
C ALA A 153 -10.07 7.67 11.87
N ARG A 154 -10.05 8.46 12.97
CA ARG A 154 -11.00 8.30 14.07
C ARG A 154 -12.44 8.60 13.67
N LEU A 155 -12.66 9.67 12.90
CA LEU A 155 -13.99 10.02 12.40
C LEU A 155 -14.59 8.90 11.54
N ARG A 156 -13.75 8.14 10.83
CA ARG A 156 -14.15 6.98 10.03
C ARG A 156 -14.11 5.65 10.79
N ALA A 157 -14.08 5.69 12.13
CA ALA A 157 -14.02 4.52 13.00
C ALA A 157 -12.83 3.56 12.74
N VAL A 158 -11.76 4.05 12.11
CA VAL A 158 -10.50 3.32 11.98
C VAL A 158 -9.64 3.65 13.20
N GLU A 159 -9.60 2.74 14.17
CA GLU A 159 -8.82 2.95 15.39
C GLU A 159 -7.31 2.96 15.09
N PRO A 160 -6.62 4.10 15.27
CA PRO A 160 -5.19 4.16 15.03
C PRO A 160 -4.45 3.41 16.13
N ASN A 161 -3.65 2.42 15.74
CA ASN A 161 -2.83 1.67 16.69
C ASN A 161 -1.70 2.53 17.29
N LEU A 162 -1.04 1.97 18.31
CA LEU A 162 0.01 2.64 19.08
C LEU A 162 1.18 3.10 18.20
N VAL A 163 1.53 2.32 17.17
CA VAL A 163 2.57 2.68 16.18
C VAL A 163 2.17 3.95 15.42
N THR A 164 0.94 4.02 14.94
CA THR A 164 0.43 5.18 14.17
C THR A 164 0.38 6.44 15.02
N ARG A 165 -0.02 6.31 16.29
CA ARG A 165 -0.05 7.44 17.23
C ARG A 165 1.36 7.92 17.56
N ASN A 166 2.29 6.99 17.82
CA ASN A 166 3.68 7.33 18.09
C ASN A 166 4.35 8.01 16.90
N ALA A 167 4.07 7.56 15.68
CA ALA A 167 4.57 8.22 14.46
C ALA A 167 4.09 9.68 14.36
N ALA A 168 2.82 9.96 14.67
CA ALA A 168 2.32 11.33 14.68
C ALA A 168 2.90 12.17 15.84
N LEU A 169 3.09 11.57 17.02
CA LEU A 169 3.74 12.23 18.16
C LEU A 169 5.18 12.61 17.84
N SER A 170 5.91 11.71 17.18
CA SER A 170 7.28 11.90 16.69
C SER A 170 7.34 13.04 15.66
N ALA A 171 6.37 13.11 14.74
CA ALA A 171 6.25 14.23 13.81
C ALA A 171 6.05 15.57 14.54
N CYS A 172 5.18 15.61 15.57
CA CYS A 172 4.90 16.82 16.36
C CYS A 172 6.09 17.25 17.23
N SER A 173 6.83 16.30 17.81
CA SER A 173 8.02 16.62 18.62
C SER A 173 9.14 17.18 17.77
N ALA A 174 9.37 16.61 16.58
CA ALA A 174 10.34 17.10 15.61
C ALA A 174 10.00 18.51 15.10
N ALA A 175 8.72 18.88 15.09
CA ALA A 175 8.26 20.23 14.72
C ALA A 175 8.23 21.25 15.86
N ALA A 176 8.78 20.92 17.04
CA ALA A 176 8.74 21.75 18.27
C ALA A 176 7.32 22.11 18.76
N ARG A 177 6.29 21.35 18.36
CA ARG A 177 4.89 21.54 18.76
C ARG A 177 4.52 20.68 19.96
N TRP A 178 5.20 20.91 21.07
CA TRP A 178 5.08 20.12 22.31
C TRP A 178 3.65 20.08 22.88
N ALA A 179 2.90 21.19 22.82
CA ALA A 179 1.53 21.25 23.33
C ALA A 179 0.58 20.26 22.64
N MET A 180 0.62 20.17 21.30
CA MET A 180 -0.21 19.21 20.56
C MET A 180 0.27 17.75 20.74
N SER A 181 1.57 17.56 20.98
CA SER A 181 2.12 16.24 21.34
C SER A 181 1.60 15.78 22.70
N LEU A 182 1.51 16.67 23.69
CA LEU A 182 0.94 16.38 25.01
C LEU A 182 -0.56 16.04 24.93
N ASP A 183 -1.35 16.79 24.16
CA ASP A 183 -2.78 16.49 24.00
C ASP A 183 -3.02 15.10 23.39
N LEU A 184 -2.21 14.72 22.39
CA LEU A 184 -2.28 13.39 21.77
C LEU A 184 -1.86 12.26 22.72
N LEU A 185 -0.89 12.51 23.60
CA LEU A 185 -0.46 11.59 24.66
C LEU A 185 -1.53 11.42 25.74
N PHE A 186 -2.14 12.51 26.23
CA PHE A 186 -3.24 12.42 27.19
C PHE A 186 -4.46 11.71 26.60
N ALA A 187 -4.77 11.97 25.33
CA ALA A 187 -5.78 11.22 24.60
C ALA A 187 -5.40 9.74 24.37
N ALA A 188 -4.14 9.34 24.55
CA ALA A 188 -3.70 7.94 24.44
C ALA A 188 -3.76 7.24 25.80
N ALA A 189 -3.35 7.93 26.86
CA ALA A 189 -3.43 7.44 28.24
C ALA A 189 -4.89 7.15 28.64
N LYS A 190 -5.82 8.03 28.29
CA LYS A 190 -7.25 7.87 28.60
C LYS A 190 -7.91 6.65 27.94
N GLN A 191 -7.36 6.15 26.83
CA GLN A 191 -7.84 4.91 26.19
C GLN A 191 -7.26 3.64 26.83
N ARG A 192 -6.12 3.72 27.51
CA ARG A 192 -5.52 2.59 28.25
C ARG A 192 -6.19 2.34 29.60
N GLU A 193 -6.73 3.38 30.22
CA GLU A 193 -7.41 3.28 31.52
C GLU A 193 -8.87 2.82 31.43
N GLY A 194 -9.43 2.71 30.20
CA GLY A 194 -10.80 2.30 29.93
C GLY A 194 -10.97 0.88 29.37
N GLN A 195 -9.90 0.06 29.36
CA GLN A 195 -9.90 -1.38 29.05
C GLN A 195 -9.59 -2.17 30.32
#